data_AF-A0A1R2CWF3-F1
#
_entry.id   AF-A0A1R2CWF3-F1
#
_cell.length_a   1.000
_cell.length_b   1.000
_cell.length_c   1.000
_cell.angle_alpha   90.00
_cell.angle_beta   90.00
_cell.angle_gamma   90.00
#
_symmetry.space_group_name_H-M   'P 1'
#
loop_
_entity.id
_entity.type
_entity.pdbx_description
1 polymer ?
#
loop_
_entity_poly.entity_id
_entity_poly.type
_entity_poly.pdbx_seq_one_letter_code
_entity_poly.pdbx_strand_id
1 'polypeptide(L)'
;MHQSSILGHFPIVKSIVKRFRAEENDSMKKSAKKDPSDASNILKSLLTPIAQIPLLSQSTQAVIDTLNISSSNTNIDNILAGIPAKEKYADLLDPMRGFPLPYKYKKLVTALEMTDKALNYFALIKQNTPVAEVLAWVLDKCKTTVNIENLQQIQSVCNAYELYWDDKVDKKLVICLKACGNFEYNDGQLAPETLIMRKQELNKRLFTQTQIFYEDFMLKNSLEAEKYSWHPDFPLNEVPEIILNPLPEPKSETKSIISNQIIPRNAAVTSVFTEMKQNYHKNLESAGKPKIIPEVFIENKKDNEKDTKTKDRIIGLCDYLKSLFMSMRTPSIFYSNLAKKMMESTLGEFLKSDLAVLCAIFPEWISVISTNSGSVVRINRQSCLTLKTISEEVHKAMT
;
A
#
# COMPACT_ATOMS: atom_id res chain seq x y z
N MET A 1 25.83 -16.45 -32.23
CA MET A 1 26.31 -15.05 -32.20
C MET A 1 26.59 -14.66 -30.76
N HIS A 2 27.79 -14.17 -30.50
CA HIS A 2 28.44 -14.08 -29.19
C HIS A 2 27.79 -13.11 -28.21
N GLN A 3 27.51 -13.58 -26.98
CA GLN A 3 27.41 -12.71 -25.81
C GLN A 3 28.75 -12.73 -25.06
N SER A 4 29.56 -11.72 -25.32
CA SER A 4 30.83 -11.47 -24.63
C SER A 4 30.60 -10.59 -23.40
N SER A 5 30.94 -11.18 -22.25
CA SER A 5 31.34 -10.58 -20.97
C SER A 5 31.64 -9.06 -20.96
N ILE A 6 30.76 -8.28 -20.33
CA ILE A 6 30.97 -6.84 -20.01
C ILE A 6 31.77 -6.64 -18.70
N LEU A 7 32.14 -7.69 -17.97
CA LEU A 7 32.93 -7.55 -16.73
C LEU A 7 34.46 -7.39 -16.92
N GLY A 8 34.91 -7.17 -18.16
CA GLY A 8 36.34 -7.13 -18.50
C GLY A 8 37.04 -5.77 -18.40
N HIS A 9 36.36 -4.65 -18.12
CA HIS A 9 36.92 -3.32 -18.39
C HIS A 9 37.12 -2.36 -17.21
N PHE A 10 36.98 -2.81 -15.97
CA PHE A 10 37.22 -1.95 -14.80
C PHE A 10 38.27 -2.51 -13.83
N PRO A 11 39.58 -2.38 -14.13
CA PRO A 11 40.65 -2.79 -13.23
C PRO A 11 40.59 -2.08 -11.86
N ILE A 12 40.02 -0.87 -11.82
CA ILE A 12 39.84 -0.07 -10.59
C ILE A 12 38.87 -0.75 -9.63
N VAL A 13 37.75 -1.31 -10.11
CA VAL A 13 36.74 -1.96 -9.25
C VAL A 13 37.28 -3.23 -8.61
N LYS A 14 38.11 -4.01 -9.33
CA LYS A 14 38.79 -5.20 -8.75
C LYS A 14 39.78 -4.82 -7.64
N SER A 15 40.45 -3.68 -7.75
CA SER A 15 41.38 -3.21 -6.72
C SER A 15 40.66 -2.74 -5.44
N ILE A 16 39.50 -2.10 -5.58
CA ILE A 16 38.67 -1.64 -4.46
C ILE A 16 38.07 -2.83 -3.71
N VAL A 17 37.51 -3.82 -4.42
CA VAL A 17 36.93 -5.02 -3.79
C VAL A 17 38.00 -5.86 -3.08
N LYS A 18 39.24 -5.90 -3.60
CA LYS A 18 40.38 -6.55 -2.91
C LYS A 18 40.80 -5.83 -1.63
N ARG A 19 40.74 -4.49 -1.58
CA ARG A 19 41.04 -3.73 -0.36
C ARG A 19 39.98 -3.95 0.73
N PHE A 20 38.70 -3.91 0.36
CA PHE A 20 37.62 -4.15 1.33
C PHE A 20 37.67 -5.56 1.95
N ARG A 21 37.99 -6.60 1.17
CA ARG A 21 38.15 -7.97 1.71
C ARG A 21 39.41 -8.17 2.56
N ALA A 22 40.44 -7.34 2.40
CA ALA A 22 41.65 -7.41 3.22
C ALA A 22 41.43 -6.76 4.59
N GLU A 23 40.71 -5.63 4.65
CA GLU A 23 40.41 -4.93 5.91
C GLU A 23 39.38 -5.66 6.78
N GLU A 24 38.41 -6.35 6.18
CA GLU A 24 37.40 -7.11 6.93
C GLU A 24 38.00 -8.37 7.62
N ASN A 25 39.01 -8.99 7.01
CA ASN A 25 39.69 -10.16 7.57
C ASN A 25 40.71 -9.80 8.67
N ASP A 26 41.22 -8.57 8.71
CA ASP A 26 42.15 -8.12 9.76
C ASP A 26 41.42 -7.61 11.01
N SER A 27 40.17 -7.15 10.84
CA SER A 27 39.28 -6.76 11.94
C SER A 27 38.73 -7.95 12.72
N MET A 28 38.46 -9.08 12.07
CA MET A 28 37.89 -10.26 12.74
C MET A 28 38.88 -11.13 13.53
N LYS A 29 40.20 -10.93 13.39
CA LYS A 29 41.21 -11.72 14.13
C LYS A 29 41.70 -11.08 15.44
N LYS A 30 41.28 -9.86 15.79
CA LYS A 30 41.75 -9.14 16.99
C LYS A 30 40.77 -9.06 18.17
N SER A 31 39.60 -9.72 18.12
CA SER A 31 38.59 -9.63 19.19
C SER A 31 38.33 -10.93 19.97
N ALA A 32 39.16 -11.96 19.82
CA ALA A 32 39.02 -13.21 20.57
C ALA A 32 39.99 -13.27 21.75
N LYS A 33 39.60 -12.62 22.87
CA LYS A 33 40.00 -12.83 24.29
C LYS A 33 39.89 -11.49 25.02
N LYS A 34 38.67 -11.09 25.38
CA LYS A 34 38.47 -10.08 26.42
C LYS A 34 37.51 -10.66 27.44
N ASP A 35 37.99 -10.74 28.68
CA ASP A 35 37.29 -11.39 29.78
C ASP A 35 35.91 -10.76 30.01
N PRO A 36 34.87 -11.57 30.29
CA PRO A 36 33.49 -11.10 30.51
C PRO A 36 33.33 -10.18 31.73
N SER A 37 34.40 -10.00 32.52
CA SER A 37 34.49 -9.07 33.65
C SER A 37 34.45 -7.58 33.23
N ASP A 38 34.97 -7.23 32.05
CA ASP A 38 35.07 -5.82 31.64
C ASP A 38 33.75 -5.24 31.11
N ALA A 39 32.87 -6.08 30.56
CA ALA A 39 31.59 -5.61 30.01
C ALA A 39 30.64 -5.08 31.10
N SER A 40 30.72 -5.62 32.33
CA SER A 40 29.92 -5.15 33.46
C SER A 40 30.35 -3.77 33.96
N ASN A 41 31.64 -3.47 33.93
CA ASN A 41 32.19 -2.18 34.34
C ASN A 41 31.91 -1.08 33.30
N ILE A 42 31.92 -1.43 32.00
CA ILE A 42 31.53 -0.50 30.93
C ILE A 42 30.04 -0.13 31.05
N LEU A 43 29.16 -1.10 31.29
CA LEU A 43 27.73 -0.84 31.49
C LEU A 43 27.46 0.02 32.74
N LYS A 44 28.19 -0.20 33.84
CA LYS A 44 28.07 0.65 35.04
C LYS A 44 28.60 2.07 34.81
N SER A 45 29.61 2.25 33.97
CA SER A 45 30.10 3.59 33.60
C SER A 45 29.13 4.34 32.69
N LEU A 46 28.41 3.63 31.81
CA LEU A 46 27.38 4.19 30.93
C LEU A 46 26.04 4.43 31.64
N LEU A 47 25.82 3.77 32.78
CA LEU A 47 24.71 3.99 33.71
C LEU A 47 25.07 5.00 34.81
N THR A 48 26.12 5.81 34.61
CA THR A 48 26.26 7.02 35.43
C THR A 48 24.94 7.80 35.32
N PRO A 49 24.35 8.21 36.45
CA PRO A 49 23.05 8.87 36.45
C PRO A 49 23.14 10.03 35.47
N ILE A 50 22.24 10.03 34.47
CA ILE A 50 22.08 11.15 33.53
C ILE A 50 22.19 12.41 34.36
N ALA A 51 23.29 13.14 34.17
CA ALA A 51 23.61 14.32 34.98
C ALA A 51 22.34 15.14 35.08
N GLN A 52 21.92 15.45 36.32
CA GLN A 52 20.71 16.23 36.58
C GLN A 52 20.68 17.38 35.59
N ILE A 53 19.68 17.39 34.72
CA ILE A 53 19.51 18.42 33.70
C ILE A 53 19.62 19.74 34.46
N PRO A 54 20.64 20.56 34.18
CA PRO A 54 20.83 21.79 34.93
C PRO A 54 19.53 22.58 34.86
N LEU A 55 19.03 23.03 36.02
CA LEU A 55 17.84 23.87 36.06
C LEU A 55 18.01 24.98 35.03
N LEU A 56 16.97 25.19 34.21
CA LEU A 56 16.98 26.23 33.18
C LEU A 56 17.48 27.53 33.82
N SER A 57 18.42 28.20 33.14
CA SER A 57 18.96 29.45 33.65
C SER A 57 17.83 30.45 33.89
N GLN A 58 17.95 31.31 34.90
CA GLN A 58 16.95 32.36 35.18
C GLN A 58 16.69 33.24 33.94
N SER A 59 17.69 33.42 33.08
CA SER A 59 17.54 34.09 31.79
C SER A 59 16.58 33.35 30.86
N THR A 60 16.71 32.03 30.73
CA THR A 60 15.83 31.21 29.90
C THR A 60 14.42 31.15 30.49
N GLN A 61 14.31 31.08 31.82
CA GLN A 61 13.02 31.10 32.51
C GLN A 61 12.29 32.43 32.29
N ALA A 62 12.99 33.56 32.39
CA ALA A 62 12.42 34.88 32.12
C ALA A 62 11.93 35.01 30.67
N VAL A 63 12.64 34.45 29.69
CA VAL A 63 12.19 34.42 28.29
C VAL A 63 10.90 33.60 28.14
N ILE A 64 10.85 32.41 28.76
CA ILE A 64 9.66 31.55 28.75
C ILE A 64 8.48 32.26 29.43
N ASP A 65 8.70 32.94 30.53
CA ASP A 65 7.66 33.68 31.25
C ASP A 65 7.16 34.88 30.43
N THR A 66 8.04 35.61 29.72
CA THR A 66 7.61 36.65 28.77
C THR A 66 6.84 36.09 27.56
N LEU A 67 7.19 34.90 27.07
CA LEU A 67 6.46 34.24 26.00
C LEU A 67 5.06 33.78 26.47
N ASN A 68 4.95 33.29 27.71
CA ASN A 68 3.68 32.84 28.31
C ASN A 68 2.73 34.00 28.71
N ILE A 69 3.26 35.18 29.03
CA ILE A 69 2.44 36.36 29.37
C ILE A 69 1.90 37.06 28.11
N SER A 70 2.63 36.95 26.98
CA SER A 70 2.19 37.48 25.68
C SER A 70 1.10 36.62 25.00
N SER A 71 0.89 35.40 25.50
CA SER A 71 -0.02 34.41 24.94
C SER A 71 -1.39 34.41 25.63
N SER A 72 -2.00 35.59 25.78
CA SER A 72 -3.43 35.69 26.07
C SER A 72 -4.23 35.20 24.83
N ASN A 73 -4.50 33.90 24.79
CA ASN A 73 -5.57 33.11 24.15
C ASN A 73 -6.13 33.42 22.74
N THR A 74 -5.91 34.56 22.10
CA THR A 74 -6.42 34.82 20.74
C THR A 74 -5.37 34.62 19.65
N ASN A 75 -4.08 34.57 20.02
CA ASN A 75 -3.00 34.50 19.04
C ASN A 75 -2.44 33.08 18.83
N ILE A 76 -2.54 32.18 19.81
CA ILE A 76 -2.02 30.80 19.67
C ILE A 76 -2.80 30.05 18.59
N ASP A 77 -4.14 30.17 18.57
CA ASP A 77 -4.96 29.49 17.58
C ASP A 77 -4.69 30.04 16.16
N ASN A 78 -4.41 31.34 16.01
CA ASN A 78 -4.00 31.92 14.74
C ASN A 78 -2.58 31.48 14.32
N ILE A 79 -1.67 31.27 15.27
CA ILE A 79 -0.32 30.75 15.02
C ILE A 79 -0.36 29.27 14.64
N LEU A 80 -1.22 28.46 15.30
CA LEU A 80 -1.40 27.04 15.01
C LEU A 80 -2.22 26.80 13.74
N ALA A 81 -3.17 27.67 13.41
CA ALA A 81 -3.90 27.67 12.15
C ALA A 81 -3.09 28.29 10.99
N GLY A 82 -1.97 28.95 11.30
CA GLY A 82 -1.10 29.57 10.32
C GLY A 82 -0.41 28.54 9.43
N ILE A 83 -0.16 28.94 8.18
CA ILE A 83 0.60 28.14 7.22
C ILE A 83 1.98 27.83 7.82
N PRO A 84 2.39 26.55 7.91
CA PRO A 84 3.68 26.20 8.48
C PRO A 84 4.83 26.93 7.78
N ALA A 85 5.84 27.36 8.53
CA ALA A 85 6.99 28.10 7.98
C ALA A 85 7.68 27.36 6.82
N LYS A 86 7.73 26.02 6.90
CA LYS A 86 8.25 25.15 5.84
C LYS A 86 7.54 25.38 4.50
N GLU A 87 6.23 25.60 4.52
CA GLU A 87 5.43 25.85 3.31
C GLU A 87 5.57 27.31 2.88
N LYS A 88 5.53 28.23 3.85
CA LYS A 88 5.61 29.68 3.62
C LYS A 88 6.91 30.11 2.92
N TYR A 89 8.05 29.50 3.27
CA TYR A 89 9.38 29.86 2.78
C TYR A 89 9.97 28.79 1.85
N ALA A 90 9.15 27.90 1.29
CA ALA A 90 9.61 26.79 0.44
C ALA A 90 10.24 27.27 -0.87
N ASP A 91 9.84 28.43 -1.36
CA ASP A 91 10.33 29.12 -2.55
C ASP A 91 11.75 29.64 -2.38
N LEU A 92 12.07 30.20 -1.22
CA LEU A 92 13.42 30.72 -0.89
C LEU A 92 14.50 29.63 -0.87
N LEU A 93 14.09 28.37 -0.72
CA LEU A 93 14.97 27.21 -0.69
C LEU A 93 15.18 26.56 -2.07
N ASP A 94 14.43 26.98 -3.09
CA ASP A 94 14.52 26.38 -4.42
C ASP A 94 15.82 26.86 -5.13
N PRO A 95 16.74 25.96 -5.48
CA PRO A 95 18.00 26.36 -6.12
C PRO A 95 17.79 26.93 -7.53
N MET A 96 16.63 26.69 -8.15
CA MET A 96 16.26 27.21 -9.45
C MET A 96 15.62 28.60 -9.28
N ARG A 97 16.39 29.67 -9.57
CA ARG A 97 15.91 31.08 -9.60
C ARG A 97 15.00 31.38 -10.81
N GLY A 98 14.02 30.52 -11.06
CA GLY A 98 13.03 30.72 -12.12
C GLY A 98 11.71 31.25 -11.56
N PHE A 99 10.62 30.79 -12.16
CA PHE A 99 9.27 31.01 -11.65
C PHE A 99 8.85 29.83 -10.74
N PRO A 100 9.12 29.87 -9.42
CA PRO A 100 8.71 28.80 -8.53
C PRO A 100 7.20 28.69 -8.48
N LEU A 101 6.68 27.46 -8.48
CA LEU A 101 5.28 27.23 -8.17
C LEU A 101 5.01 27.40 -6.66
N PRO A 102 3.80 27.86 -6.28
CA PRO A 102 3.35 27.82 -4.89
C PRO A 102 3.49 26.42 -4.28
N TYR A 103 3.78 26.34 -2.97
CA TYR A 103 3.99 25.06 -2.30
C TYR A 103 2.80 24.10 -2.46
N LYS A 104 1.57 24.61 -2.36
CA LYS A 104 0.36 23.82 -2.59
C LYS A 104 0.27 23.22 -4.00
N TYR A 105 0.74 23.93 -5.02
CA TYR A 105 0.77 23.43 -6.40
C TYR A 105 1.90 22.41 -6.58
N LYS A 106 3.07 22.62 -5.96
CA LYS A 106 4.15 21.62 -5.91
C LYS A 106 3.69 20.31 -5.26
N LYS A 107 2.88 20.39 -4.19
CA LYS A 107 2.26 19.23 -3.53
C LYS A 107 1.32 18.47 -4.47
N LEU A 108 0.55 19.16 -5.31
CA LEU A 108 -0.32 18.55 -6.31
C LEU A 108 0.44 17.88 -7.45
N VAL A 109 1.51 18.50 -7.95
CA VAL A 109 2.40 17.86 -8.95
C VAL A 109 3.00 16.57 -8.38
N THR A 110 3.43 16.60 -7.12
CA THR A 110 3.95 15.40 -6.43
C THR A 110 2.85 14.36 -6.25
N ALA A 111 1.64 14.76 -5.87
CA ALA A 111 0.50 13.86 -5.71
C ALA A 111 0.12 13.17 -7.04
N LEU A 112 0.12 13.91 -8.17
CA LEU A 112 -0.06 13.33 -9.50
C LEU A 112 1.02 12.29 -9.79
N GLU A 113 2.30 12.64 -9.60
CA GLU A 113 3.42 11.73 -9.91
C GLU A 113 3.32 10.42 -9.13
N MET A 114 2.99 10.48 -7.84
CA MET A 114 2.87 9.29 -7.01
C MET A 114 1.61 8.46 -7.36
N THR A 115 0.51 9.14 -7.68
CA THR A 115 -0.74 8.47 -8.09
C THR A 115 -0.57 7.78 -9.44
N ASP A 116 0.09 8.43 -10.41
CA ASP A 116 0.40 7.84 -11.71
C ASP A 116 1.30 6.61 -11.58
N LYS A 117 2.33 6.64 -10.69
CA LYS A 117 3.16 5.45 -10.39
C LYS A 117 2.34 4.31 -9.80
N ALA A 118 1.45 4.61 -8.86
CA ALA A 118 0.59 3.62 -8.23
C ALA A 118 -0.36 2.98 -9.26
N LEU A 119 -1.05 3.81 -10.05
CA LEU A 119 -1.97 3.34 -11.09
C LEU A 119 -1.27 2.50 -12.16
N ASN A 120 -0.05 2.89 -12.57
CA ASN A 120 0.73 2.11 -13.53
C ASN A 120 1.17 0.75 -12.96
N TYR A 121 1.40 0.67 -11.65
CA TYR A 121 1.64 -0.59 -10.95
C TYR A 121 0.39 -1.47 -10.91
N PHE A 122 -0.78 -0.92 -10.55
CA PHE A 122 -2.03 -1.69 -10.52
C PHE A 122 -2.48 -2.14 -11.92
N ALA A 123 -2.21 -1.35 -12.94
CA ALA A 123 -2.50 -1.72 -14.32
C ALA A 123 -1.69 -2.94 -14.77
N LEU A 124 -0.43 -3.08 -14.32
CA LEU A 124 0.41 -4.26 -14.60
C LEU A 124 -0.22 -5.56 -14.08
N ILE A 125 -0.82 -5.50 -12.90
CA ILE A 125 -1.44 -6.67 -12.26
C ILE A 125 -2.90 -6.87 -12.69
N LYS A 126 -3.43 -6.02 -13.58
CA LYS A 126 -4.80 -6.10 -14.12
C LYS A 126 -5.88 -6.15 -13.03
N GLN A 127 -5.64 -5.46 -11.92
CA GLN A 127 -6.58 -5.38 -10.80
C GLN A 127 -7.42 -4.08 -10.91
N ASN A 128 -8.69 -4.15 -10.52
CA ASN A 128 -9.47 -2.93 -10.29
C ASN A 128 -8.77 -2.07 -9.23
N THR A 129 -8.86 -0.76 -9.36
CA THR A 129 -8.12 0.22 -8.56
C THR A 129 -9.05 1.06 -7.67
N PRO A 130 -9.56 0.51 -6.55
CA PRO A 130 -10.23 1.32 -5.55
C PRO A 130 -9.34 2.49 -5.11
N VAL A 131 -9.91 3.69 -5.02
CA VAL A 131 -9.19 4.90 -4.61
C VAL A 131 -8.50 4.68 -3.26
N ALA A 132 -9.17 4.02 -2.32
CA ALA A 132 -8.62 3.72 -1.00
C ALA A 132 -7.32 2.88 -1.08
N GLU A 133 -7.25 1.90 -1.98
CA GLU A 133 -6.06 1.05 -2.16
C GLU A 133 -4.92 1.82 -2.81
N VAL A 134 -5.23 2.67 -3.79
CA VAL A 134 -4.24 3.55 -4.43
C VAL A 134 -3.64 4.52 -3.41
N LEU A 135 -4.46 5.17 -2.59
CA LEU A 135 -3.99 6.09 -1.56
C LEU A 135 -3.17 5.37 -0.48
N ALA A 136 -3.60 4.18 -0.05
CA ALA A 136 -2.84 3.35 0.88
C ALA A 136 -1.48 2.93 0.32
N TRP A 137 -1.43 2.54 -0.97
CA TRP A 137 -0.19 2.20 -1.66
C TRP A 137 0.76 3.39 -1.73
N VAL A 138 0.26 4.59 -2.08
CA VAL A 138 1.07 5.81 -2.14
C VAL A 138 1.63 6.17 -0.77
N LEU A 139 0.83 6.05 0.29
CA LEU A 139 1.29 6.28 1.65
C LEU A 139 2.38 5.27 2.07
N ASP A 140 2.21 3.99 1.76
CA ASP A 140 3.18 2.96 2.12
C ASP A 140 4.48 3.06 1.30
N LYS A 141 4.40 3.18 -0.02
CA LYS A 141 5.57 3.12 -0.90
C LYS A 141 6.27 4.46 -1.05
N CYS A 142 5.52 5.54 -1.18
CA CYS A 142 6.07 6.87 -1.44
C CYS A 142 6.21 7.73 -0.18
N LYS A 143 5.69 7.26 0.97
CA LYS A 143 5.71 7.98 2.26
C LYS A 143 5.14 9.40 2.15
N THR A 144 4.21 9.58 1.22
CA THR A 144 3.56 10.86 0.94
C THR A 144 2.07 10.70 1.18
N THR A 145 1.47 11.65 1.87
CA THR A 145 0.03 11.69 2.10
C THR A 145 -0.66 12.31 0.89
N VAL A 146 -1.48 11.52 0.21
CA VAL A 146 -2.37 11.99 -0.86
C VAL A 146 -3.80 11.79 -0.39
N ASN A 147 -4.60 12.85 -0.47
CA ASN A 147 -6.01 12.83 -0.10
C ASN A 147 -6.89 12.80 -1.35
N ILE A 148 -8.17 12.45 -1.19
CA ILE A 148 -9.15 12.49 -2.28
C ILE A 148 -9.33 13.90 -2.84
N GLU A 149 -9.25 14.93 -1.99
CA GLU A 149 -9.30 16.34 -2.39
C GLU A 149 -8.19 16.67 -3.40
N ASN A 150 -6.98 16.16 -3.18
CA ASN A 150 -5.87 16.35 -4.14
C ASN A 150 -6.22 15.75 -5.50
N LEU A 151 -6.89 14.59 -5.53
CA LEU A 151 -7.30 13.95 -6.79
C LEU A 151 -8.38 14.78 -7.50
N GLN A 152 -9.32 15.36 -6.75
CA GLN A 152 -10.35 16.26 -7.29
C GLN A 152 -9.73 17.57 -7.82
N GLN A 153 -8.74 18.13 -7.14
CA GLN A 153 -7.98 19.30 -7.59
C GLN A 153 -7.17 18.99 -8.85
N ILE A 154 -6.52 17.84 -8.89
CA ILE A 154 -5.82 17.40 -10.10
C ILE A 154 -6.81 17.27 -11.24
N GLN A 155 -7.96 16.63 -11.01
CA GLN A 155 -8.98 16.42 -12.03
C GLN A 155 -9.54 17.74 -12.58
N SER A 156 -9.75 18.77 -11.74
CA SER A 156 -10.26 20.06 -12.21
C SER A 156 -9.25 20.81 -13.09
N VAL A 157 -7.95 20.68 -12.80
CA VAL A 157 -6.88 21.33 -13.59
C VAL A 157 -6.55 20.52 -14.83
N CYS A 158 -6.35 19.22 -14.68
CA CYS A 158 -5.96 18.28 -15.72
C CYS A 158 -6.90 17.09 -15.62
N ASN A 159 -7.70 16.83 -16.66
CA ASN A 159 -8.59 15.66 -16.76
C ASN A 159 -7.79 14.34 -16.89
N ALA A 160 -6.86 14.11 -15.97
CA ALA A 160 -5.84 13.07 -15.96
C ALA A 160 -6.41 11.71 -15.57
N TYR A 161 -7.52 11.71 -14.84
CA TYR A 161 -8.16 10.55 -14.25
C TYR A 161 -9.65 10.51 -14.55
N GLU A 162 -10.18 9.30 -14.55
CA GLU A 162 -11.61 9.02 -14.51
C GLU A 162 -11.95 8.38 -13.17
N LEU A 163 -12.83 9.03 -12.43
CA LEU A 163 -13.37 8.54 -11.17
C LEU A 163 -14.78 8.02 -11.44
N TYR A 164 -15.09 6.80 -11.01
CA TYR A 164 -16.43 6.22 -11.11
C TYR A 164 -16.68 5.23 -9.98
N TRP A 165 -17.95 4.95 -9.71
CA TRP A 165 -18.35 3.93 -8.73
C TRP A 165 -18.48 2.58 -9.42
N ASP A 166 -17.81 1.56 -8.89
CA ASP A 166 -17.96 0.19 -9.37
C ASP A 166 -19.08 -0.50 -8.59
N ASP A 167 -20.19 -0.75 -9.28
CA ASP A 167 -21.38 -1.41 -8.72
C ASP A 167 -21.14 -2.91 -8.44
N LYS A 168 -20.10 -3.51 -9.04
CA LYS A 168 -19.86 -4.97 -8.94
C LYS A 168 -19.15 -5.39 -7.66
N VAL A 169 -18.34 -4.51 -7.06
CA VAL A 169 -17.39 -4.87 -5.99
C VAL A 169 -17.53 -3.95 -4.77
N ASP A 170 -18.73 -3.91 -4.17
CA ASP A 170 -19.02 -3.19 -2.91
C ASP A 170 -19.28 -1.68 -3.01
N LYS A 171 -19.73 -1.15 -4.17
CA LYS A 171 -19.99 0.29 -4.35
C LYS A 171 -18.78 1.13 -3.90
N LYS A 172 -17.59 0.74 -4.34
CA LYS A 172 -16.34 1.44 -4.04
C LYS A 172 -16.03 2.44 -5.15
N LEU A 173 -15.47 3.59 -4.76
CA LEU A 173 -14.96 4.58 -5.71
C LEU A 173 -13.67 4.03 -6.34
N VAL A 174 -13.66 3.88 -7.65
CA VAL A 174 -12.55 3.40 -8.46
C VAL A 174 -11.96 4.56 -9.24
N ILE A 175 -10.63 4.52 -9.41
CA ILE A 175 -9.87 5.50 -10.20
C ILE A 175 -9.16 4.81 -11.35
N CYS A 176 -9.36 5.28 -12.56
CA CYS A 176 -8.64 4.82 -13.74
C CYS A 176 -7.85 5.95 -14.39
N LEU A 177 -6.73 5.58 -15.03
CA LEU A 177 -6.01 6.49 -15.89
C LEU A 177 -6.88 6.81 -17.11
N LYS A 178 -7.16 8.10 -17.31
CA LYS A 178 -7.83 8.53 -18.53
C LYS A 178 -6.79 8.57 -19.65
N ALA A 179 -7.10 7.91 -20.77
CA ALA A 179 -6.33 8.04 -22.01
C ALA A 179 -6.43 9.49 -22.51
N CYS A 180 -5.48 10.35 -22.15
CA CYS A 180 -5.47 11.73 -22.61
C CYS A 180 -4.84 11.83 -24.02
N GLY A 181 -5.54 11.43 -25.08
CA GLY A 181 -5.05 11.52 -26.47
C GLY A 181 -4.73 10.16 -27.09
N ASN A 182 -4.00 10.16 -28.21
CA ASN A 182 -3.61 8.95 -28.97
C ASN A 182 -2.49 8.14 -28.27
N PHE A 183 -2.48 8.10 -26.94
CA PHE A 183 -1.48 7.32 -26.21
C PHE A 183 -1.85 5.85 -26.26
N GLU A 184 -0.99 5.05 -26.87
CA GLU A 184 -1.13 3.59 -26.89
C GLU A 184 -0.81 3.02 -25.49
N TYR A 185 -1.73 2.23 -24.95
CA TYR A 185 -1.47 1.43 -23.76
C TYR A 185 -0.74 0.16 -24.20
N ASN A 186 0.52 0.02 -23.81
CA ASN A 186 1.24 -1.24 -23.98
C ASN A 186 0.92 -2.13 -22.78
N ASP A 187 0.12 -3.19 -23.00
CA ASP A 187 -0.28 -4.16 -21.97
C ASP A 187 -0.94 -3.54 -20.71
N GLY A 188 -1.63 -2.41 -20.90
CA GLY A 188 -2.29 -1.67 -19.81
C GLY A 188 -1.37 -0.71 -19.05
N GLN A 189 -0.07 -0.67 -19.33
CA GLN A 189 0.86 0.29 -18.73
C GLN A 189 1.02 1.56 -19.57
N LEU A 190 1.19 2.69 -18.88
CA LEU A 190 1.66 3.92 -19.50
C LEU A 190 3.18 3.88 -19.64
N ALA A 191 3.65 4.26 -20.83
CA ALA A 191 5.06 4.46 -21.10
C ALA A 191 5.65 5.55 -20.16
N PRO A 192 6.92 5.41 -19.73
CA PRO A 192 7.57 6.42 -18.88
C PRO A 192 7.51 7.84 -19.45
N GLU A 193 7.62 7.98 -20.77
CA GLU A 193 7.54 9.26 -21.48
C GLU A 193 6.16 9.90 -21.30
N THR A 194 5.09 9.12 -21.37
CA THR A 194 3.72 9.59 -21.16
C THR A 194 3.51 10.07 -19.72
N LEU A 195 4.10 9.39 -18.73
CA LEU A 195 4.06 9.85 -17.33
C LEU A 195 4.76 11.21 -17.15
N ILE A 196 5.90 11.39 -17.80
CA ILE A 196 6.63 12.67 -17.79
C ILE A 196 5.80 13.77 -18.47
N MET A 197 5.18 13.48 -19.62
CA MET A 197 4.33 14.45 -20.33
C MET A 197 3.12 14.87 -19.49
N ARG A 198 2.45 13.92 -18.81
CA ARG A 198 1.32 14.22 -17.91
C ARG A 198 1.73 15.14 -16.77
N LYS A 199 2.88 14.87 -16.15
CA LYS A 199 3.47 15.73 -15.13
C LYS A 199 3.75 17.13 -15.66
N GLN A 200 4.35 17.24 -16.85
CA GLN A 200 4.65 18.52 -17.49
C GLN A 200 3.38 19.30 -17.84
N GLU A 201 2.33 18.63 -18.32
CA GLU A 201 1.04 19.25 -18.65
C GLU A 201 0.36 19.83 -17.40
N LEU A 202 0.31 19.07 -16.30
CA LEU A 202 -0.22 19.60 -15.03
C LEU A 202 0.61 20.80 -14.56
N ASN A 203 1.94 20.70 -14.60
CA ASN A 203 2.84 21.77 -14.18
C ASN A 203 2.62 23.04 -15.03
N LYS A 204 2.49 22.90 -16.35
CA LYS A 204 2.17 23.99 -17.27
C LYS A 204 0.85 24.67 -16.92
N ARG A 205 -0.21 23.91 -16.65
CA ARG A 205 -1.52 24.49 -16.29
C ARG A 205 -1.51 25.23 -14.96
N LEU A 206 -0.85 24.66 -13.96
CA LEU A 206 -0.66 25.30 -12.65
C LEU A 206 0.18 26.58 -12.75
N PHE A 207 1.20 26.56 -13.61
CA PHE A 207 2.00 27.73 -13.93
C PHE A 207 1.14 28.82 -14.58
N THR A 208 0.34 28.50 -15.60
CA THR A 208 -0.57 29.46 -16.25
C THR A 208 -1.55 30.07 -15.25
N GLN A 209 -2.11 29.29 -14.32
CA GLN A 209 -2.98 29.84 -13.27
C GLN A 209 -2.23 30.81 -12.35
N THR A 210 -0.99 30.47 -11.97
CA THR A 210 -0.15 31.36 -11.15
C THR A 210 0.19 32.64 -11.90
N GLN A 211 0.46 32.53 -13.21
CA GLN A 211 0.77 33.66 -14.08
C GLN A 211 -0.42 34.62 -14.21
N ILE A 212 -1.65 34.11 -14.38
CA ILE A 212 -2.85 34.97 -14.42
C ILE A 212 -2.99 35.77 -13.12
N PHE A 213 -2.79 35.13 -11.96
CA PHE A 213 -2.85 35.82 -10.67
C PHE A 213 -1.71 36.84 -10.51
N TYR A 214 -0.52 36.53 -11.03
CA TYR A 214 0.60 37.46 -11.07
C TYR A 214 0.30 38.68 -11.94
N GLU A 215 -0.25 38.50 -13.14
CA GLU A 215 -0.62 39.60 -14.03
C GLU A 215 -1.65 40.54 -13.39
N ASP A 216 -2.65 40.00 -12.68
CA ASP A 216 -3.61 40.79 -11.89
C ASP A 216 -2.94 41.57 -10.76
N PHE A 217 -2.02 40.94 -10.02
CA PHE A 217 -1.23 41.60 -8.98
C PHE A 217 -0.38 42.75 -9.55
N MET A 218 0.27 42.56 -10.69
CA MET A 218 1.10 43.58 -11.33
C MET A 218 0.25 44.76 -11.81
N LEU A 219 -0.91 44.48 -12.39
CA LEU A 219 -1.87 45.51 -12.82
C LEU A 219 -2.38 46.34 -11.62
N LYS A 220 -2.75 45.67 -10.52
CA LYS A 220 -3.26 46.31 -9.30
C LYS A 220 -2.23 47.25 -8.65
N ASN A 221 -0.95 46.87 -8.68
CA ASN A 221 0.13 47.64 -8.05
C ASN A 221 0.86 48.59 -9.02
N SER A 222 0.49 48.61 -10.32
CA SER A 222 1.15 49.42 -11.36
C SER A 222 2.66 49.15 -11.47
N LEU A 223 3.07 47.89 -11.35
CA LEU A 223 4.47 47.45 -11.42
C LEU A 223 4.81 46.89 -12.80
N GLU A 224 6.09 46.94 -13.19
CA GLU A 224 6.58 46.35 -14.46
C GLU A 224 6.91 44.87 -14.32
N ALA A 225 6.47 44.06 -15.28
CA ALA A 225 6.69 42.61 -15.26
C ALA A 225 8.16 42.23 -15.51
N GLU A 226 8.75 41.48 -14.58
CA GLU A 226 10.03 40.82 -14.79
C GLU A 226 9.92 39.65 -15.78
N LYS A 227 10.99 39.42 -16.57
CA LYS A 227 11.00 38.40 -17.63
C LYS A 227 11.32 36.98 -17.16
N TYR A 228 11.98 36.82 -16.01
CA TYR A 228 12.58 35.54 -15.59
C TYR A 228 12.22 35.09 -14.17
N SER A 229 11.50 35.91 -13.41
CA SER A 229 11.15 35.67 -12.01
C SER A 229 9.82 36.32 -11.67
N TRP A 230 9.19 35.86 -10.59
CA TRP A 230 8.11 36.61 -9.96
C TRP A 230 8.68 37.86 -9.29
N HIS A 231 7.91 38.96 -9.30
CA HIS A 231 8.25 40.15 -8.55
C HIS A 231 8.51 39.81 -7.06
N PRO A 232 9.52 40.39 -6.38
CA PRO A 232 9.87 40.03 -5.00
C PRO A 232 8.73 40.18 -3.99
N ASP A 233 7.85 41.17 -4.21
CA ASP A 233 6.68 41.43 -3.34
C ASP A 233 5.45 40.59 -3.70
N PHE A 234 5.53 39.72 -4.71
CA PHE A 234 4.41 38.89 -5.13
C PHE A 234 4.10 37.84 -4.05
N PRO A 235 2.88 37.83 -3.47
CA PRO A 235 2.54 36.89 -2.40
C PRO A 235 2.22 35.52 -2.99
N LEU A 236 3.27 34.74 -3.32
CA LEU A 236 3.15 33.43 -3.98
C LEU A 236 2.26 32.44 -3.20
N ASN A 237 2.18 32.58 -1.88
CA ASN A 237 1.36 31.72 -1.02
C ASN A 237 -0.13 32.09 -1.05
N GLU A 238 -0.48 33.31 -1.47
CA GLU A 238 -1.86 33.83 -1.54
C GLU A 238 -2.55 33.51 -2.88
N VAL A 239 -1.83 32.89 -3.83
CA VAL A 239 -2.41 32.40 -5.09
C VAL A 239 -3.68 31.58 -4.76
N PRO A 240 -4.81 31.74 -5.47
CA PRO A 240 -6.05 31.04 -5.13
C PRO A 240 -5.91 29.52 -5.01
N GLU A 241 -6.78 28.90 -4.21
CA GLU A 241 -6.86 27.44 -4.19
C GLU A 241 -7.59 26.90 -5.41
N ILE A 242 -7.20 25.69 -5.82
CA ILE A 242 -7.83 25.01 -6.95
C ILE A 242 -9.18 24.49 -6.51
N ILE A 243 -10.20 24.84 -7.29
CA ILE A 243 -11.58 24.40 -7.09
C ILE A 243 -11.63 22.88 -7.21
N LEU A 244 -12.32 22.23 -6.26
CA LEU A 244 -12.51 20.78 -6.26
C LEU A 244 -13.48 20.38 -7.38
N ASN A 245 -13.09 19.44 -8.23
CA ASN A 245 -14.05 18.80 -9.13
C ASN A 245 -15.03 17.94 -8.31
N PRO A 246 -16.36 18.05 -8.50
CA PRO A 246 -17.31 17.20 -7.78
C PRO A 246 -17.02 15.72 -8.06
N LEU A 247 -17.14 14.90 -7.01
CA LEU A 247 -17.06 13.45 -7.16
C LEU A 247 -18.27 12.95 -7.95
N PRO A 248 -18.13 11.88 -8.75
CA PRO A 248 -19.29 11.23 -9.35
C PRO A 248 -20.26 10.81 -8.25
N GLU A 249 -21.56 10.99 -8.47
CA GLU A 249 -22.55 10.49 -7.53
C GLU A 249 -22.64 8.95 -7.64
N PRO A 250 -22.75 8.23 -6.51
CA PRO A 250 -23.05 6.80 -6.57
C PRO A 250 -24.41 6.67 -7.23
N LYS A 251 -24.54 5.76 -8.21
CA LYS A 251 -25.83 5.44 -8.81
C LYS A 251 -26.70 4.89 -7.69
N SER A 252 -27.55 5.75 -7.10
CA SER A 252 -28.59 5.28 -6.19
C SER A 252 -29.40 4.30 -7.02
N GLU A 253 -29.46 3.04 -6.58
CA GLU A 253 -30.39 2.07 -7.15
C GLU A 253 -31.74 2.78 -7.20
N THR A 254 -32.14 3.22 -8.39
CA THR A 254 -33.50 3.61 -8.66
C THR A 254 -34.24 2.32 -8.43
N LYS A 255 -34.73 2.15 -7.20
CA LYS A 255 -35.74 1.16 -6.84
C LYS A 255 -36.73 1.30 -7.95
N SER A 256 -36.71 0.35 -8.88
CA SER A 256 -37.65 0.33 -9.98
C SER A 256 -38.98 0.31 -9.27
N ILE A 257 -39.65 1.46 -9.25
CA ILE A 257 -41.03 1.56 -8.91
C ILE A 257 -41.66 0.72 -10.01
N ILE A 258 -41.88 -0.55 -9.70
CA ILE A 258 -42.81 -1.43 -10.41
C ILE A 258 -44.17 -0.79 -10.12
N SER A 259 -44.42 0.33 -10.81
CA SER A 259 -45.72 0.95 -10.91
C SER A 259 -46.52 0.04 -11.83
N ASN A 260 -47.33 -0.81 -11.22
CA ASN A 260 -48.66 -1.20 -11.70
C ASN A 260 -48.84 -1.13 -13.23
N GLN A 261 -48.38 -2.16 -13.94
CA GLN A 261 -49.11 -2.65 -15.11
C GLN A 261 -49.61 -4.06 -14.80
N ILE A 262 -50.70 -4.08 -14.04
CA ILE A 262 -51.67 -5.17 -14.07
C ILE A 262 -52.25 -5.14 -15.48
N ILE A 263 -51.71 -5.97 -16.37
CA ILE A 263 -52.42 -6.43 -17.57
C ILE A 263 -53.04 -7.77 -17.19
N PRO A 264 -54.37 -7.88 -17.07
CA PRO A 264 -55.01 -9.18 -16.90
C PRO A 264 -55.00 -9.85 -18.27
N ARG A 265 -54.05 -10.78 -18.50
CA ARG A 265 -54.11 -11.68 -19.66
C ARG A 265 -54.44 -13.09 -19.21
N ASN A 266 -55.71 -13.39 -19.46
CA ASN A 266 -56.37 -14.68 -19.38
C ASN A 266 -55.58 -15.79 -20.08
N ALA A 267 -55.57 -16.95 -19.40
CA ALA A 267 -55.84 -18.29 -19.93
C ALA A 267 -55.19 -18.68 -21.28
N ALA A 268 -53.95 -19.20 -21.25
CA ALA A 268 -53.46 -20.09 -22.32
C ALA A 268 -52.22 -20.95 -22.00
N VAL A 269 -51.59 -20.86 -20.81
CA VAL A 269 -50.28 -21.53 -20.58
C VAL A 269 -50.34 -22.60 -19.47
N THR A 270 -51.53 -22.93 -18.97
CA THR A 270 -51.72 -23.98 -17.95
C THR A 270 -52.16 -25.34 -18.50
N SER A 271 -52.28 -25.52 -19.83
CA SER A 271 -52.69 -26.82 -20.41
C SER A 271 -51.53 -27.75 -20.78
N VAL A 272 -50.28 -27.28 -20.84
CA VAL A 272 -49.14 -28.13 -21.31
C VAL A 272 -48.38 -28.79 -20.16
N PHE A 273 -48.48 -28.27 -18.93
CA PHE A 273 -47.74 -28.82 -17.78
C PHE A 273 -48.49 -29.90 -16.98
N THR A 274 -49.77 -30.14 -17.29
CA THR A 274 -50.63 -31.08 -16.54
C THR A 274 -50.74 -32.45 -17.23
N GLU A 275 -50.52 -32.54 -18.55
CA GLU A 275 -50.50 -33.83 -19.28
C GLU A 275 -49.19 -34.61 -19.10
N MET A 276 -48.08 -33.95 -18.77
CA MET A 276 -46.78 -34.63 -18.62
C MET A 276 -46.63 -35.41 -17.29
N LYS A 277 -47.47 -35.11 -16.28
CA LYS A 277 -47.45 -35.80 -14.98
C LYS A 277 -48.33 -37.06 -14.91
N GLN A 278 -49.28 -37.24 -15.81
CA GLN A 278 -50.13 -38.44 -15.82
C GLN A 278 -49.51 -39.62 -16.61
N ASN A 279 -48.50 -39.38 -17.44
CA ASN A 279 -47.84 -40.45 -18.23
C ASN A 279 -46.68 -41.17 -17.49
N TYR A 280 -46.24 -40.68 -16.32
CA TYR A 280 -45.18 -41.33 -15.54
C TYR A 280 -45.67 -42.43 -14.58
N HIS A 281 -46.97 -42.50 -14.30
CA HIS A 281 -47.53 -43.51 -13.38
C HIS A 281 -48.03 -44.80 -14.04
N LYS A 282 -47.94 -44.94 -15.37
CA LYS A 282 -48.32 -46.19 -16.08
C LYS A 282 -47.15 -47.10 -16.47
N ASN A 283 -45.89 -46.68 -16.27
CA ASN A 283 -44.70 -47.44 -16.68
C ASN A 283 -43.83 -47.98 -15.53
N LEU A 284 -44.30 -47.93 -14.27
CA LEU A 284 -43.56 -48.46 -13.11
C LEU A 284 -44.01 -49.86 -12.63
N GLU A 285 -44.99 -50.50 -13.28
CA GLU A 285 -45.49 -51.83 -12.88
C GLU A 285 -44.92 -53.01 -13.68
N SER A 286 -43.97 -52.81 -14.59
CA SER A 286 -43.46 -53.89 -15.48
C SER A 286 -41.95 -54.15 -15.44
N ALA A 287 -41.18 -53.57 -14.52
CA ALA A 287 -39.76 -53.86 -14.37
C ALA A 287 -39.49 -54.85 -13.22
N GLY A 288 -39.12 -56.08 -13.60
CA GLY A 288 -38.83 -57.19 -12.69
C GLY A 288 -37.69 -56.96 -11.70
N LYS A 289 -37.77 -57.74 -10.63
CA LYS A 289 -36.88 -57.81 -9.46
C LYS A 289 -35.37 -57.79 -9.82
N PRO A 290 -34.54 -56.94 -9.17
CA PRO A 290 -33.10 -57.09 -9.23
C PRO A 290 -32.61 -58.22 -8.33
N LYS A 291 -31.62 -58.94 -8.88
CA LYS A 291 -30.91 -60.09 -8.33
C LYS A 291 -29.93 -59.62 -7.24
N ILE A 292 -29.97 -60.28 -6.09
CA ILE A 292 -29.06 -60.09 -4.95
C ILE A 292 -27.65 -60.55 -5.35
N ILE A 293 -26.66 -59.68 -5.18
CA ILE A 293 -25.21 -59.97 -5.22
C ILE A 293 -24.60 -59.37 -3.94
N PRO A 294 -23.61 -60.04 -3.30
CA PRO A 294 -23.29 -59.81 -1.88
C PRO A 294 -22.42 -58.58 -1.61
N GLU A 295 -22.62 -58.06 -0.41
CA GLU A 295 -21.79 -57.09 0.32
C GLU A 295 -20.28 -57.27 0.09
N VAL A 296 -19.66 -56.23 -0.49
CA VAL A 296 -18.23 -55.99 -0.41
C VAL A 296 -18.03 -54.74 0.44
N PHE A 297 -17.24 -54.94 1.50
CA PHE A 297 -16.64 -53.98 2.43
C PHE A 297 -16.52 -52.54 1.89
N ILE A 298 -17.18 -51.60 2.57
CA ILE A 298 -16.89 -50.16 2.53
C ILE A 298 -16.53 -49.75 3.96
N GLU A 299 -15.28 -49.95 4.34
CA GLU A 299 -14.63 -49.22 5.44
C GLU A 299 -13.41 -48.49 4.86
N ASN A 300 -13.11 -47.30 5.40
CA ASN A 300 -12.02 -46.37 5.02
C ASN A 300 -12.35 -45.23 4.03
N LYS A 301 -13.41 -44.45 4.29
CA LYS A 301 -13.63 -43.16 3.57
C LYS A 301 -13.71 -41.91 4.46
N LYS A 302 -13.71 -42.05 5.80
CA LYS A 302 -13.83 -40.89 6.71
C LYS A 302 -12.49 -40.26 7.13
N ASP A 303 -11.37 -40.96 7.01
CA ASP A 303 -10.07 -40.42 7.44
C ASP A 303 -9.45 -39.50 6.37
N ASN A 304 -9.65 -39.79 5.08
CA ASN A 304 -9.06 -38.99 3.98
C ASN A 304 -9.59 -37.54 3.87
N GLU A 305 -10.78 -37.23 4.40
CA GLU A 305 -11.34 -35.86 4.30
C GLU A 305 -10.78 -34.90 5.36
N LYS A 306 -10.25 -35.43 6.47
CA LYS A 306 -9.62 -34.62 7.52
C LYS A 306 -8.22 -34.15 7.10
N ASP A 307 -7.50 -35.00 6.36
CA ASP A 307 -6.14 -34.71 5.93
C ASP A 307 -6.08 -33.68 4.81
N THR A 308 -7.04 -33.68 3.88
CA THR A 308 -7.10 -32.67 2.81
C THR A 308 -7.36 -31.26 3.36
N LYS A 309 -8.32 -31.13 4.28
CA LYS A 309 -8.61 -29.83 4.94
C LYS A 309 -7.40 -29.31 5.73
N THR A 310 -6.60 -30.19 6.31
CA THR A 310 -5.39 -29.79 7.05
C THR A 310 -4.30 -29.30 6.11
N LYS A 311 -4.09 -29.98 4.96
CA LYS A 311 -3.13 -29.56 3.92
C LYS A 311 -3.46 -28.17 3.39
N ASP A 312 -4.70 -27.93 2.99
CA ASP A 312 -5.13 -26.64 2.45
C ASP A 312 -4.98 -25.52 3.48
N ARG A 313 -5.29 -25.81 4.75
CA ARG A 313 -5.13 -24.86 5.86
C ARG A 313 -3.67 -24.45 6.08
N ILE A 314 -2.75 -25.41 6.06
CA ILE A 314 -1.31 -25.16 6.23
C ILE A 314 -0.76 -24.34 5.05
N ILE A 315 -1.20 -24.63 3.82
CA ILE A 315 -0.83 -23.86 2.63
C ILE A 315 -1.33 -22.40 2.75
N GLY A 316 -2.58 -22.22 3.19
CA GLY A 316 -3.14 -20.89 3.45
C GLY A 316 -2.38 -20.12 4.55
N LEU A 317 -1.97 -20.81 5.61
CA LEU A 317 -1.14 -20.23 6.68
C LEU A 317 0.22 -19.77 6.15
N CYS A 318 0.87 -20.56 5.29
CA CYS A 318 2.13 -20.18 4.65
C CYS A 318 2.02 -18.87 3.86
N ASP A 319 0.98 -18.76 3.03
CA ASP A 319 0.78 -17.58 2.19
C ASP A 319 0.49 -16.32 3.04
N TYR A 320 -0.35 -16.49 4.07
CA TYR A 320 -0.62 -15.43 5.03
C TYR A 320 0.65 -14.97 5.76
N LEU A 321 1.46 -15.90 6.28
CA LEU A 321 2.71 -15.58 6.97
C LEU A 321 3.69 -14.86 6.03
N LYS A 322 3.77 -15.29 4.78
CA LYS A 322 4.62 -14.63 3.78
C LYS A 322 4.17 -13.20 3.53
N SER A 323 2.88 -12.97 3.29
CA SER A 323 2.32 -11.64 3.09
C SER A 323 2.53 -10.74 4.32
N LEU A 324 2.23 -11.26 5.51
CA LEU A 324 2.39 -10.55 6.78
C LEU A 324 3.84 -10.11 7.00
N PHE A 325 4.80 -11.02 6.88
CA PHE A 325 6.21 -10.69 7.15
C PHE A 325 6.86 -9.86 6.04
N MET A 326 6.32 -9.84 4.82
CA MET A 326 6.74 -8.92 3.76
C MET A 326 6.25 -7.49 3.99
N SER A 327 5.08 -7.34 4.62
CA SER A 327 4.56 -6.01 5.02
C SER A 327 5.31 -5.41 6.23
N MET A 328 5.86 -6.25 7.10
CA MET A 328 6.54 -5.80 8.32
C MET A 328 7.98 -5.37 8.06
N ARG A 329 8.53 -4.46 8.88
CA ARG A 329 9.96 -4.09 8.80
C ARG A 329 10.86 -5.19 9.36
N THR A 330 10.44 -5.86 10.44
CA THR A 330 11.21 -6.89 11.14
C THR A 330 10.89 -8.31 10.67
N PRO A 331 11.88 -9.20 10.57
CA PRO A 331 11.67 -10.61 10.18
C PRO A 331 11.23 -11.49 11.36
N SER A 332 10.72 -10.90 12.44
CA SER A 332 10.37 -11.60 13.68
C SER A 332 9.16 -10.94 14.35
N ILE A 333 8.30 -11.76 14.95
CA ILE A 333 7.11 -11.32 15.69
C ILE A 333 6.89 -12.26 16.89
N PHE A 334 6.44 -11.73 18.02
CA PHE A 334 6.03 -12.55 19.16
C PHE A 334 4.80 -13.38 18.79
N TYR A 335 4.76 -14.63 19.25
CA TYR A 335 3.66 -15.55 19.00
C TYR A 335 2.31 -14.99 19.48
N SER A 336 2.29 -14.30 20.62
CA SER A 336 1.08 -13.62 21.14
C SER A 336 0.52 -12.57 20.17
N ASN A 337 1.39 -11.75 19.59
CA ASN A 337 1.01 -10.73 18.62
C ASN A 337 0.60 -11.35 17.27
N LEU A 338 1.27 -12.43 16.86
CA LEU A 338 0.88 -13.20 15.67
C LEU A 338 -0.51 -13.80 15.85
N ALA A 339 -0.76 -14.47 16.97
CA ALA A 339 -2.07 -15.02 17.30
C ALA A 339 -3.16 -13.95 17.30
N LYS A 340 -2.90 -12.77 17.86
CA LYS A 340 -3.85 -11.64 17.84
C LYS A 340 -4.19 -11.18 16.42
N LYS A 341 -3.18 -11.04 15.55
CA LYS A 341 -3.40 -10.69 14.14
C LYS A 341 -4.12 -11.79 13.35
N MET A 342 -3.90 -13.05 13.73
CA MET A 342 -4.54 -14.19 13.08
C MET A 342 -5.94 -14.49 13.60
N MET A 343 -6.32 -14.03 14.80
CA MET A 343 -7.71 -14.14 15.28
C MET A 343 -8.68 -13.28 14.45
N GLU A 344 -8.19 -12.28 13.73
CA GLU A 344 -8.95 -11.55 12.72
C GLU A 344 -9.20 -12.39 11.45
N SER A 345 -8.53 -13.55 11.33
CA SER A 345 -8.70 -14.52 10.25
C SER A 345 -9.26 -15.85 10.78
N THR A 346 -9.86 -16.66 9.91
CA THR A 346 -10.42 -17.98 10.27
C THR A 346 -9.37 -19.03 10.67
N LEU A 347 -8.08 -18.69 10.65
CA LEU A 347 -6.94 -19.58 10.89
C LEU A 347 -6.45 -19.64 12.34
N GLY A 348 -7.06 -18.86 13.25
CA GLY A 348 -6.54 -18.66 14.61
C GLY A 348 -6.50 -19.91 15.52
N GLU A 349 -7.50 -20.80 15.43
CA GLU A 349 -7.66 -21.92 16.38
C GLU A 349 -6.55 -22.97 16.31
N PHE A 350 -5.99 -23.20 15.11
CA PHE A 350 -4.99 -24.25 14.87
C PHE A 350 -3.57 -23.70 14.70
N LEU A 351 -3.37 -22.41 14.98
CA LEU A 351 -2.11 -21.74 14.70
C LEU A 351 -0.91 -22.45 15.35
N LYS A 352 -1.04 -22.91 16.60
CA LYS A 352 0.08 -23.56 17.32
C LYS A 352 0.50 -24.89 16.69
N SER A 353 -0.47 -25.74 16.34
CA SER A 353 -0.20 -27.04 15.73
C SER A 353 0.37 -26.86 14.34
N ASP A 354 -0.23 -25.97 13.55
CA ASP A 354 0.14 -25.77 12.15
C ASP A 354 1.54 -25.13 12.05
N LEU A 355 1.91 -24.22 12.97
CA LEU A 355 3.26 -23.66 13.02
C LEU A 355 4.33 -24.70 13.36
N ALA A 356 4.02 -25.66 14.23
CA ALA A 356 4.94 -26.74 14.57
C ALA A 356 5.21 -27.64 13.36
N VAL A 357 4.16 -27.95 12.59
CA VAL A 357 4.28 -28.69 11.33
C VAL A 357 5.11 -27.89 10.32
N LEU A 358 4.86 -26.59 10.16
CA LEU A 358 5.64 -25.75 9.26
C LEU A 358 7.12 -25.66 9.63
N CYS A 359 7.46 -25.60 10.91
CA CYS A 359 8.86 -25.63 11.35
C CYS A 359 9.54 -26.97 11.06
N ALA A 360 8.79 -28.07 11.10
CA ALA A 360 9.31 -29.39 10.74
C ALA A 360 9.55 -29.53 9.23
N ILE A 361 8.65 -28.99 8.39
CA ILE A 361 8.76 -29.07 6.93
C ILE A 361 9.79 -28.07 6.39
N PHE A 362 9.84 -26.85 6.93
CA PHE A 362 10.67 -25.75 6.41
C PHE A 362 11.56 -25.10 7.49
N PRO A 363 12.50 -25.85 8.10
CA PRO A 363 13.32 -25.35 9.21
C PRO A 363 14.20 -24.15 8.83
N GLU A 364 14.63 -24.06 7.57
CA GLU A 364 15.44 -22.94 7.05
C GLU A 364 14.63 -21.67 6.77
N TRP A 365 13.31 -21.81 6.62
CA TRP A 365 12.42 -20.70 6.33
C TRP A 365 11.80 -20.13 7.59
N ILE A 366 11.27 -20.99 8.46
CA ILE A 366 10.54 -20.58 9.66
C ILE A 366 11.10 -21.29 10.88
N SER A 367 11.33 -20.52 11.94
CA SER A 367 11.79 -21.03 13.23
C SER A 367 11.03 -20.37 14.38
N VAL A 368 10.77 -21.15 15.43
CA VAL A 368 10.20 -20.68 16.69
C VAL A 368 11.31 -20.65 17.73
N ILE A 369 11.62 -19.47 18.23
CA ILE A 369 12.68 -19.24 19.23
C ILE A 369 12.02 -18.92 20.56
N SER A 370 12.28 -19.75 21.59
CA SER A 370 11.83 -19.48 22.96
C SER A 370 12.72 -18.43 23.63
N THR A 371 12.12 -17.35 24.13
CA THR A 371 12.81 -16.31 24.91
C THR A 371 12.18 -16.19 26.29
N ASN A 372 12.86 -15.51 27.23
CA ASN A 372 12.32 -15.24 28.57
C ASN A 372 10.99 -14.48 28.54
N SER A 373 10.75 -13.69 27.47
CA SER A 373 9.53 -12.90 27.28
C SER A 373 8.45 -13.63 26.46
N GLY A 374 8.69 -14.88 26.07
CA GLY A 374 7.77 -15.69 25.26
C GLY A 374 8.38 -16.23 23.98
N SER A 375 7.57 -16.96 23.20
CA SER A 375 7.99 -17.52 21.91
C SER A 375 7.95 -16.48 20.80
N VAL A 376 9.01 -16.41 20.01
CA VAL A 376 9.16 -15.51 18.85
C VAL A 376 9.20 -16.35 17.58
N VAL A 377 8.34 -16.03 16.61
CA VAL A 377 8.35 -16.63 15.28
C VAL A 377 9.25 -15.79 14.39
N ARG A 378 10.26 -16.40 13.78
CA ARG A 378 11.21 -15.76 12.86
C ARG A 378 11.13 -16.40 11.48
N ILE A 379 11.10 -15.57 10.45
CA ILE A 379 11.09 -15.99 9.05
C ILE A 379 12.35 -15.51 8.32
N ASN A 380 12.96 -16.40 7.54
CA ASN A 380 14.01 -16.07 6.59
C ASN A 380 13.41 -15.49 5.30
N ARG A 381 13.64 -14.19 5.04
CA ARG A 381 13.10 -13.53 3.84
C ARG A 381 13.83 -13.91 2.55
N GLN A 382 15.03 -14.45 2.66
CA GLN A 382 15.88 -14.76 1.51
C GLN A 382 15.54 -16.13 0.90
N SER A 383 14.83 -17.00 1.63
CA SER A 383 14.40 -18.28 1.09
C SER A 383 13.26 -18.05 0.08
N CYS A 384 13.56 -18.27 -1.19
CA CYS A 384 12.60 -18.20 -2.29
C CYS A 384 11.66 -19.43 -2.28
N LEU A 385 10.73 -19.49 -1.33
CA LEU A 385 9.66 -20.49 -1.36
C LEU A 385 8.53 -20.02 -2.28
N THR A 386 8.28 -20.79 -3.34
CA THR A 386 7.10 -20.61 -4.20
C THR A 386 5.93 -21.43 -3.65
N LEU A 387 4.68 -21.00 -3.89
CA LEU A 387 3.49 -21.74 -3.43
C LEU A 387 3.43 -23.17 -3.99
N LYS A 388 3.98 -23.40 -5.19
CA LYS A 388 4.10 -24.74 -5.78
C LYS A 388 5.00 -25.64 -4.94
N THR A 389 6.20 -25.16 -4.60
CA THR A 389 7.15 -25.88 -3.74
C THR A 389 6.56 -26.16 -2.37
N ILE A 390 5.84 -25.19 -1.79
CA ILE A 390 5.17 -25.38 -0.50
C ILE A 390 4.10 -26.47 -0.60
N SER A 391 3.25 -26.42 -1.62
CA SER A 391 2.21 -27.42 -1.85
C SER A 391 2.79 -28.82 -2.02
N GLU A 392 3.85 -28.97 -2.81
CA GLU A 392 4.52 -30.26 -3.06
C GLU A 392 5.15 -30.84 -1.79
N GLU A 393 5.89 -30.04 -1.03
CA GLU A 393 6.53 -30.50 0.22
C GLU A 393 5.51 -30.78 1.33
N VAL A 394 4.44 -29.98 1.45
CA VAL A 394 3.34 -30.25 2.40
C VAL A 394 2.60 -31.53 2.01
N HIS A 395 2.35 -31.75 0.72
CA HIS A 395 1.77 -33.02 0.26
C HIS A 395 2.68 -34.20 0.63
N LYS A 396 3.98 -34.09 0.37
CA LYS A 396 4.97 -35.14 0.64
C LYS A 396 5.13 -35.44 2.13
N ALA A 397 5.07 -34.43 3.00
CA ALA A 397 5.21 -34.61 4.44
C ALA A 397 3.95 -35.17 5.14
N MET A 398 2.79 -35.03 4.50
CA MET A 398 1.49 -35.46 5.03
C MET A 398 0.90 -36.66 4.27
N THR A 399 1.74 -37.42 3.57
CA THR A 399 1.41 -38.71 2.94
C THR A 399 2.35 -39.75 3.53
#